data_AF-A0AAV7EWF6-F1
#
_entry.id   AF-A0AAV7EWF6-F1
#
_cell.length_a   1.000
_cell.length_b   1.000
_cell.length_c   1.000
_cell.angle_alpha   90.00
_cell.angle_beta   90.00
_cell.angle_gamma   90.00
#
_symmetry.space_group_name_H-M   'P 1'
#
loop_
_entity.id
_entity.type
_entity.pdbx_description
1 polymer ?
#
loop_
_entity_poly.entity_id
_entity_poly.type
_entity_poly.pdbx_seq_one_letter_code
_entity_poly.pdbx_strand_id
1 'polypeptide(L)'
;MSSLLPRLLDRGRIHVHDPFSLHAWNPFEELGLYLDPDGEDAASANTKIDWKETKDAHVFIAELPGVKKKEDVKVEVEGGTVLRISAERSKEEGDEKVKWHCKERRSGNFFRRFRLPEDGKADDVKAVLENGLLLLTVPKQKAKKSSKTKSLEIPIADKPKPKLKGCFCA
;
A
#
# COMPACT_ATOMS: atom_id res chain seq x y z
N MET A 1 -9.11 -0.11 45.10
CA MET A 1 -9.38 -1.41 44.46
C MET A 1 -9.12 -1.24 42.98
N SER A 2 -8.16 -2.00 42.48
CA SER A 2 -7.67 -1.99 41.10
C SER A 2 -8.74 -2.57 40.17
N SER A 3 -9.08 -1.86 39.09
CA SER A 3 -9.73 -2.46 37.92
C SER A 3 -8.88 -2.18 36.68
N LEU A 4 -7.93 -3.09 36.47
CA LEU A 4 -7.24 -3.33 35.22
C LEU A 4 -8.25 -3.76 34.15
N LEU A 5 -8.48 -2.93 33.14
CA LEU A 5 -9.08 -3.36 31.87
C LEU A 5 -7.98 -3.40 30.81
N PRO A 6 -7.81 -4.53 30.09
CA PRO A 6 -6.68 -4.71 29.19
C PRO A 6 -6.82 -3.85 27.93
N ARG A 7 -5.70 -3.24 27.54
CA ARG A 7 -5.47 -2.65 26.22
C ARG A 7 -5.53 -3.77 25.18
N LEU A 8 -6.66 -3.94 24.52
CA LEU A 8 -6.78 -4.87 23.40
C LEU A 8 -6.38 -4.14 22.12
N LEU A 9 -5.18 -4.49 21.63
CA LEU A 9 -4.73 -4.22 20.28
C LEU A 9 -5.74 -4.84 19.31
N ASP A 10 -6.51 -4.01 18.62
CA ASP A 10 -7.23 -4.45 17.42
C ASP A 10 -6.55 -3.80 16.20
N ARG A 11 -5.64 -4.58 15.59
CA ARG A 11 -5.02 -4.23 14.32
C ARG A 11 -5.97 -4.69 13.22
N GLY A 12 -6.93 -3.83 12.90
CA GLY A 12 -7.69 -3.93 11.65
C GLY A 12 -6.71 -4.08 10.49
N ARG A 13 -6.84 -5.16 9.72
CA ARG A 13 -5.98 -5.48 8.59
C ARG A 13 -6.44 -4.66 7.39
N ILE A 14 -6.21 -3.35 7.49
CA ILE A 14 -6.57 -2.37 6.46
C ILE A 14 -5.74 -2.68 5.20
N HIS A 15 -6.34 -2.59 4.00
CA HIS A 15 -5.65 -2.77 2.72
C HIS A 15 -4.43 -1.83 2.61
N VAL A 16 -3.23 -2.41 2.60
CA VAL A 16 -1.97 -1.72 2.26
C VAL A 16 -1.68 -2.12 0.82
N HIS A 17 -1.68 -1.16 -0.10
CA HIS A 17 -1.32 -1.45 -1.48
C HIS A 17 0.18 -1.73 -1.56
N ASP A 18 0.54 -2.98 -1.86
CA ASP A 18 1.92 -3.45 -1.97
C ASP A 18 2.10 -4.22 -3.30
N PRO A 19 2.58 -3.56 -4.36
CA PRO A 19 2.79 -4.18 -5.66
C PRO A 19 3.99 -5.14 -5.68
N PHE A 20 4.77 -5.23 -4.60
CA PHE A 20 5.93 -6.10 -4.47
C PHE A 20 5.66 -7.33 -3.58
N SER A 21 4.44 -7.47 -3.06
CA SER A 21 4.05 -8.64 -2.28
C SER A 21 3.70 -9.83 -3.18
N LEU A 22 4.42 -10.95 -3.02
CA LEU A 22 4.09 -12.26 -3.62
C LEU A 22 2.82 -12.93 -2.99
N HIS A 23 1.91 -12.15 -2.42
CA HIS A 23 0.57 -12.59 -1.97
C HIS A 23 -0.57 -11.98 -2.79
N ALA A 24 -0.27 -11.22 -3.86
CA ALA A 24 -1.27 -10.58 -4.72
C ALA A 24 -1.99 -11.53 -5.71
N TRP A 25 -1.99 -12.85 -5.48
CA TRP A 25 -2.82 -13.78 -6.26
C TRP A 25 -3.55 -14.74 -5.33
N ASN A 26 -4.67 -14.27 -4.78
CA ASN A 26 -5.66 -15.13 -4.15
C ASN A 26 -7.01 -14.95 -4.89
N PRO A 27 -7.49 -15.96 -5.64
CA PRO A 27 -8.68 -15.86 -6.50
C PRO A 27 -10.01 -15.70 -5.73
N PHE A 28 -9.97 -15.72 -4.38
CA PHE A 28 -11.14 -15.48 -3.54
C PHE A 28 -11.33 -14.01 -3.14
N GLU A 29 -10.31 -13.15 -3.30
CA GLU A 29 -10.46 -11.70 -3.09
C GLU A 29 -11.15 -11.00 -4.27
N GLU A 30 -11.20 -11.63 -5.45
CA GLU A 30 -11.85 -11.08 -6.66
C GLU A 30 -13.39 -11.20 -6.61
N LEU A 31 -13.94 -12.11 -5.78
CA LEU A 31 -15.38 -12.35 -5.69
C LEU A 31 -16.12 -11.45 -4.69
N GLY A 32 -15.45 -10.54 -3.99
CA GLY A 32 -16.12 -9.49 -3.19
C GLY A 32 -17.10 -9.99 -2.12
N LEU A 33 -16.93 -11.21 -1.61
CA LEU A 33 -17.83 -11.83 -0.62
C LEU A 33 -17.41 -11.58 0.84
N TYR A 34 -16.49 -10.66 1.12
CA TYR A 34 -16.31 -10.14 2.47
C TYR A 34 -17.08 -8.83 2.60
N LEU A 35 -18.31 -8.94 3.12
CA LEU A 35 -19.05 -7.80 3.65
C LEU A 35 -18.32 -7.33 4.90
N ASP A 36 -17.46 -6.32 4.76
CA ASP A 36 -16.89 -5.60 5.90
C ASP A 36 -18.01 -4.85 6.64
N PRO A 37 -18.24 -5.14 7.94
CA PRO A 37 -19.33 -4.55 8.71
C PRO A 37 -19.07 -3.08 9.14
N ASP A 38 -17.84 -2.59 8.99
CA ASP A 38 -17.45 -1.23 9.33
C ASP A 38 -17.21 -0.43 8.03
N GLY A 39 -18.21 0.36 7.63
CA GLY A 39 -18.26 1.11 6.36
C GLY A 39 -17.21 2.22 6.16
N GLU A 40 -15.96 2.02 6.58
CA GLU A 40 -14.83 2.94 6.37
C GLU A 40 -14.25 2.86 4.94
N ASP A 41 -14.63 1.87 4.14
CA ASP A 41 -14.18 1.75 2.74
C ASP A 41 -14.86 2.73 1.77
N ALA A 42 -15.97 3.37 2.16
CA ALA A 42 -16.64 4.36 1.32
C ALA A 42 -15.86 5.68 1.17
N ALA A 43 -14.94 5.96 2.10
CA ALA A 43 -14.07 7.14 2.13
C ALA A 43 -12.84 7.02 1.21
N SER A 44 -12.46 5.78 0.85
CA SER A 44 -11.20 5.48 0.14
C SER A 44 -11.30 5.64 -1.39
N ALA A 45 -12.52 5.78 -1.92
CA ALA A 45 -12.82 5.34 -3.28
C ALA A 45 -12.50 6.32 -4.44
N ASN A 46 -12.10 7.57 -4.21
CA ASN A 46 -12.10 8.56 -5.32
C ASN A 46 -10.79 9.30 -5.60
N THR A 47 -9.77 9.18 -4.76
CA THR A 47 -8.47 9.79 -5.03
C THR A 47 -7.66 8.86 -5.93
N LYS A 48 -7.41 9.28 -7.17
CA LYS A 48 -6.52 8.57 -8.10
C LYS A 48 -5.08 8.83 -7.69
N ILE A 49 -4.28 7.76 -7.62
CA ILE A 49 -2.88 7.83 -7.24
C ILE A 49 -2.06 6.98 -8.20
N ASP A 50 -1.08 7.62 -8.83
CA ASP A 50 -0.06 6.95 -9.60
C ASP A 50 1.19 6.76 -8.75
N TRP A 51 1.82 5.59 -8.88
CA TRP A 51 3.11 5.30 -8.30
C TRP A 51 4.09 4.94 -9.41
N LYS A 52 5.15 5.72 -9.54
CA LYS A 52 6.28 5.44 -10.43
C LYS A 52 7.57 5.30 -9.64
N GLU A 53 8.48 4.52 -10.19
CA GLU A 53 9.82 4.33 -9.66
C GLU A 53 10.85 4.93 -10.62
N THR A 54 11.80 5.68 -10.05
CA THR A 54 12.99 6.18 -10.76
C THR A 54 14.23 5.53 -10.16
N LYS A 55 15.39 5.74 -10.79
CA LYS A 55 16.67 5.23 -10.27
C LYS A 55 16.97 5.73 -8.85
N ASP A 56 16.51 6.94 -8.52
CA ASP A 56 16.89 7.64 -7.29
C ASP A 56 15.75 7.77 -6.27
N ALA A 57 14.50 7.50 -6.66
CA ALA A 57 13.34 7.70 -5.79
C ALA A 57 12.08 6.94 -6.24
N HIS A 58 11.19 6.63 -5.29
CA HIS A 58 9.78 6.36 -5.55
C HIS A 58 9.00 7.67 -5.57
N VAL A 59 8.11 7.83 -6.55
CA VAL A 59 7.32 9.05 -6.73
C VAL A 59 5.84 8.67 -6.78
N PHE A 60 5.06 9.26 -5.87
CA PHE A 60 3.61 9.12 -5.81
C PHE A 60 2.96 10.43 -6.27
N ILE A 61 1.94 10.32 -7.11
CA ILE A 61 1.19 11.46 -7.63
C ILE A 61 -0.27 11.22 -7.28
N ALA A 62 -0.83 12.00 -6.37
CA ALA A 62 -2.23 11.88 -5.95
C ALA A 62 -3.06 13.07 -6.40
N GLU A 63 -4.20 12.81 -7.03
CA GLU A 63 -5.16 13.83 -7.45
C GLU A 63 -6.10 14.22 -6.31
N LEU A 64 -5.90 15.41 -5.75
CA LEU A 64 -6.67 15.95 -4.62
C LEU A 64 -7.49 17.20 -5.03
N PRO A 65 -8.46 17.07 -5.96
CA PRO A 65 -9.23 18.21 -6.43
C PRO A 65 -10.10 18.80 -5.31
N GLY A 66 -9.99 20.10 -5.09
CA GLY A 66 -10.74 20.83 -4.06
C GLY A 66 -10.02 20.96 -2.72
N VAL A 67 -8.86 20.32 -2.55
CA VAL A 67 -7.97 20.56 -1.41
C VAL A 67 -7.11 21.79 -1.71
N LYS A 68 -7.37 22.89 -0.99
CA LYS A 68 -6.72 24.19 -1.26
C LYS A 68 -5.61 24.52 -0.28
N LYS A 69 -5.66 23.97 0.94
CA LYS A 69 -4.70 24.25 2.00
C LYS A 69 -3.85 23.03 2.27
N LYS A 70 -2.60 23.25 2.69
CA LYS A 70 -1.69 22.19 3.13
C LYS A 70 -2.19 21.50 4.39
N GLU A 71 -2.88 22.25 5.26
CA GLU A 71 -3.44 21.75 6.53
C GLU A 71 -4.46 20.63 6.34
N ASP A 72 -5.15 20.61 5.21
CA ASP A 72 -6.16 19.61 4.88
C ASP A 72 -5.54 18.28 4.41
N VAL A 73 -4.21 18.23 4.20
CA VAL A 73 -3.45 17.05 3.76
C VAL A 73 -2.49 16.60 4.85
N LYS A 74 -2.54 15.31 5.17
CA LYS A 74 -1.65 14.64 6.12
C LYS A 74 -0.89 13.51 5.45
N VAL A 75 0.43 13.55 5.55
CA VAL A 75 1.33 12.50 5.05
C VAL A 75 2.12 11.95 6.23
N GLU A 76 2.03 10.64 6.44
CA GLU A 76 2.62 9.96 7.59
C GLU A 76 3.36 8.70 7.15
N VAL A 77 4.36 8.31 7.93
CA VAL A 77 5.04 7.02 7.78
C VAL A 77 4.75 6.18 9.01
N GLU A 78 3.96 5.13 8.84
CA GLU A 78 3.60 4.17 9.88
C GLU A 78 4.63 3.03 9.91
N GLY A 79 5.18 2.73 11.08
CA GLY A 79 6.11 1.60 11.28
C GLY A 79 7.34 1.62 10.37
N GLY A 80 7.78 2.81 9.94
CA GLY A 80 8.95 3.03 9.08
C GLY A 80 8.83 2.54 7.63
N THR A 81 7.74 1.86 7.26
CA THR A 81 7.61 1.16 5.97
C THR A 81 6.29 1.40 5.25
N VAL A 82 5.29 2.00 5.91
CA VAL A 82 3.98 2.25 5.31
C VAL A 82 3.77 3.74 5.17
N LEU A 83 3.72 4.23 3.93
CA LEU A 83 3.36 5.60 3.61
C LEU A 83 1.83 5.74 3.64
N ARG A 84 1.32 6.60 4.50
CA ARG A 84 -0.10 6.95 4.61
C ARG A 84 -0.33 8.37 4.11
N ILE A 85 -1.25 8.51 3.17
CA ILE A 85 -1.73 9.80 2.64
C ILE A 85 -3.17 9.93 3.08
N SER A 86 -3.50 10.98 3.81
CA SER A 86 -4.88 11.29 4.21
C SER A 86 -5.19 12.73 3.82
N ALA A 87 -6.41 13.02 3.38
CA ALA A 87 -6.84 14.40 3.26
C ALA A 87 -8.35 14.54 3.42
N GLU A 88 -8.77 15.75 3.74
CA GLU A 88 -10.18 16.11 3.88
C GLU A 88 -10.60 17.01 2.72
N ARG A 89 -11.70 16.64 2.06
CA ARG A 89 -12.35 17.49 1.08
C ARG A 89 -13.55 18.17 1.72
N SER A 90 -13.42 19.47 1.94
CA SER A 90 -14.49 20.29 2.53
C SER A 90 -15.81 20.11 1.78
N LYS A 91 -16.90 20.06 2.54
CA LYS A 91 -18.24 20.11 2.00
C LYS A 91 -18.49 21.54 1.50
N GLU A 92 -18.86 21.68 0.23
CA GLU A 92 -19.41 22.95 -0.25
C GLU A 92 -20.70 23.19 0.57
N GLU A 93 -20.75 24.30 1.32
CA GLU A 93 -21.97 24.72 2.01
C GLU A 93 -23.06 24.87 0.96
N GLY A 94 -24.12 24.06 1.08
CA GLY A 94 -25.20 24.08 0.12
C GLY A 94 -26.03 25.33 0.36
N ASP A 95 -26.17 26.18 -0.65
CA ASP A 95 -27.22 27.18 -0.65
C ASP A 95 -28.58 26.47 -0.64
N GLU A 96 -29.41 26.73 0.36
CA GLU A 96 -30.75 26.15 0.50
C GLU A 96 -31.67 26.48 -0.70
N LYS A 97 -31.27 27.47 -1.52
CA LYS A 97 -31.98 27.93 -2.71
C LYS A 97 -31.52 27.24 -4.01
N VAL A 98 -30.61 26.27 -3.96
CA VAL A 98 -30.06 25.61 -5.16
C VAL A 98 -30.67 24.23 -5.36
N LYS A 99 -31.25 24.00 -6.55
CA LYS A 99 -31.74 22.68 -6.97
C LYS A 99 -30.64 21.91 -7.70
N TRP A 100 -30.16 20.83 -7.08
CA TRP A 100 -29.20 19.92 -7.71
C TRP A 100 -29.89 19.01 -8.71
N HIS A 101 -29.40 19.00 -9.96
CA HIS A 101 -29.83 18.03 -10.97
C HIS A 101 -28.96 16.76 -10.97
N CYS A 102 -27.68 16.88 -10.61
CA CYS A 102 -26.75 15.75 -10.45
C CYS A 102 -25.63 16.14 -9.47
N LYS A 103 -25.19 15.21 -8.61
CA LYS A 103 -24.12 15.43 -7.63
C LYS A 103 -23.22 14.19 -7.52
N GLU A 104 -22.20 14.14 -8.38
CA GLU A 104 -21.24 13.03 -8.43
C GLU A 104 -20.03 13.25 -7.52
N ARG A 105 -19.65 14.53 -7.31
CA ARG A 105 -18.52 14.92 -6.47
C ARG A 105 -18.86 14.61 -5.01
N ARG A 106 -18.11 13.67 -4.41
CA ARG A 106 -18.16 13.36 -2.98
C ARG A 106 -17.31 14.37 -2.19
N SER A 107 -17.77 14.73 -1.00
CA SER A 107 -17.02 15.45 0.04
C SER A 107 -16.76 14.49 1.21
N GLY A 108 -15.73 14.78 2.01
CA GLY A 108 -15.36 13.97 3.18
C GLY A 108 -13.87 13.63 3.23
N ASN A 109 -13.53 12.77 4.19
CA ASN A 109 -12.17 12.30 4.41
C ASN A 109 -11.82 11.19 3.41
N PHE A 110 -10.57 11.14 2.98
CA PHE A 110 -10.01 10.00 2.26
C PHE A 110 -8.63 9.68 2.80
N PHE A 111 -8.24 8.42 2.68
CA PHE A 111 -6.87 8.01 2.92
C PHE A 111 -6.46 6.83 2.05
N ARG A 112 -5.16 6.73 1.77
CA ARG A 112 -4.54 5.61 1.05
C ARG A 112 -3.22 5.25 1.72
N ARG A 113 -2.89 3.96 1.74
CA ARG A 113 -1.67 3.44 2.35
C ARG A 113 -0.89 2.59 1.35
N PHE A 114 0.41 2.84 1.28
CA PHE A 114 1.36 2.19 0.38
C PHE A 114 2.49 1.59 1.20
N ARG A 115 2.83 0.34 0.94
CA ARG A 115 4.06 -0.24 1.50
C ARG A 115 5.23 0.24 0.66
N LEU A 116 6.18 0.93 1.29
CA LEU A 116 7.43 1.32 0.66
C LEU A 116 8.36 0.10 0.58
N PRO A 117 9.08 -0.07 -0.54
CA PRO A 117 10.13 -1.08 -0.63
C PRO A 117 11.28 -0.79 0.33
N GLU A 118 12.11 -1.80 0.59
CA GLU A 118 13.22 -1.71 1.56
C GLU A 118 14.28 -0.66 1.19
N ASP A 119 14.41 -0.35 -0.11
CA ASP A 119 15.32 0.67 -0.59
C ASP A 119 14.75 2.09 -0.44
N GLY A 120 13.50 2.28 -0.01
CA GLY A 120 12.92 3.58 0.27
C GLY A 120 13.43 4.19 1.59
N LYS A 121 13.87 5.45 1.56
CA LYS A 121 14.16 6.24 2.77
C LYS A 121 12.91 6.95 3.24
N ALA A 122 12.13 6.28 4.09
CA ALA A 122 10.86 6.82 4.58
C ALA A 122 11.02 8.09 5.45
N ASP A 123 12.18 8.29 6.09
CA ASP A 123 12.45 9.49 6.88
C ASP A 123 12.70 10.75 6.01
N ASP A 124 13.08 10.56 4.74
CA ASP A 124 13.45 11.63 3.81
C ASP A 124 12.33 11.97 2.81
N VAL A 125 11.07 11.70 3.16
CA VAL A 125 9.90 11.95 2.29
C VAL A 125 9.72 13.46 2.06
N LYS A 126 9.61 13.84 0.78
CA LYS A 126 9.29 15.21 0.36
C LYS A 126 7.90 15.27 -0.23
N ALA A 127 7.14 16.28 0.14
CA ALA A 127 5.78 16.50 -0.35
C ALA A 127 5.62 17.90 -0.96
N VAL A 128 4.98 17.96 -2.12
CA VAL A 128 4.60 19.21 -2.80
C VAL A 128 3.13 19.10 -3.20
N LEU A 129 2.33 20.10 -2.82
CA LEU A 129 0.94 20.22 -3.25
C LEU A 129 0.84 21.41 -4.19
N GLU A 130 0.49 21.17 -5.45
CA GLU A 130 0.37 22.19 -6.48
C GLU A 130 -0.84 21.91 -7.37
N ASN A 131 -1.72 22.89 -7.55
CA ASN A 131 -2.90 22.80 -8.42
C ASN A 131 -3.82 21.58 -8.14
N GLY A 132 -3.91 21.15 -6.88
CA GLY A 132 -4.69 19.97 -6.50
C GLY A 132 -4.00 18.65 -6.81
N LEU A 133 -2.71 18.64 -7.14
CA LEU A 133 -1.88 17.45 -7.27
C LEU A 133 -0.88 17.39 -6.11
N LEU A 134 -0.91 16.28 -5.38
CA LEU A 134 0.08 15.98 -4.35
C LEU A 134 1.18 15.10 -4.94
N LEU A 135 2.38 15.65 -5.04
CA LEU A 135 3.60 14.95 -5.42
C LEU A 135 4.38 14.55 -4.18
N LEU A 136 4.53 13.25 -3.94
CA LEU A 136 5.38 12.70 -2.89
C LEU A 136 6.61 12.05 -3.51
N THR A 137 7.79 12.40 -3.01
CA THR A 137 9.06 11.82 -3.42
C THR A 137 9.71 11.13 -2.23
N VAL A 138 9.95 9.83 -2.34
CA VAL A 138 10.65 9.01 -1.37
C VAL A 138 12.01 8.63 -1.95
N PRO A 139 13.11 9.26 -1.52
CA PRO A 139 14.44 8.95 -2.03
C PRO A 139 14.81 7.50 -1.77
N LYS A 140 15.56 6.90 -2.70
CA LYS A 140 16.12 5.56 -2.53
C LYS A 140 17.41 5.61 -1.72
N GLN A 141 17.67 4.55 -0.96
CA GLN A 141 18.95 4.27 -0.36
C GLN A 141 19.93 3.99 -1.49
N LYS A 142 21.10 4.65 -1.46
CA LYS A 142 22.17 4.33 -2.41
C LYS A 142 22.53 2.87 -2.24
N ALA A 143 22.20 2.04 -3.22
CA ALA A 143 22.52 0.63 -3.19
C ALA A 143 24.02 0.46 -2.95
N LYS A 144 24.39 -0.23 -1.87
CA LYS A 144 25.71 -0.87 -1.82
C LYS A 144 25.71 -1.82 -3.01
N LYS A 145 26.48 -1.52 -4.05
CA LYS A 145 26.61 -2.36 -5.25
C LYS A 145 27.05 -3.76 -4.83
N SER A 146 26.10 -4.66 -4.58
CA SER A 146 26.37 -6.09 -4.43
C SER A 146 25.47 -6.88 -5.35
N SER A 147 25.48 -6.54 -6.65
CA SER A 147 25.10 -7.48 -7.70
C SER A 147 26.24 -8.49 -7.87
N LYS A 148 26.46 -9.34 -6.86
CA LYS A 148 27.15 -10.61 -7.08
C LYS A 148 26.06 -11.60 -7.42
N THR A 149 25.73 -11.70 -8.71
CA THR A 149 24.96 -12.81 -9.24
C THR A 149 25.70 -14.09 -8.84
N LYS A 150 25.12 -14.86 -7.90
CA LYS A 150 25.64 -16.18 -7.55
C LYS A 150 25.12 -17.14 -8.60
N SER A 151 25.96 -17.50 -9.57
CA SER A 151 25.69 -18.65 -10.42
C SER A 151 25.68 -19.89 -9.53
N LEU A 152 24.57 -20.62 -9.54
CA LEU A 152 24.45 -21.91 -8.87
C LEU A 152 24.79 -22.98 -9.90
N GLU A 153 25.84 -23.76 -9.64
CA GLU A 153 26.12 -24.97 -10.41
C GLU A 153 25.09 -26.04 -10.03
N ILE A 154 24.36 -26.56 -11.01
CA ILE A 154 23.42 -27.66 -10.83
C ILE A 154 24.19 -28.96 -11.08
N PRO A 155 24.44 -29.80 -10.06
CA PRO A 155 25.07 -31.09 -10.28
C PRO A 155 24.11 -32.02 -11.04
N ILE A 156 24.61 -32.67 -12.10
CA ILE A 156 23.89 -33.74 -12.78
C ILE A 156 23.99 -34.98 -11.88
N ALA A 157 22.87 -35.37 -11.27
CA ALA A 157 22.79 -36.64 -10.56
C ALA A 157 22.80 -37.79 -11.60
N ASP A 158 23.87 -38.57 -11.63
CA ASP A 158 23.83 -39.88 -12.28
C ASP A 158 22.72 -40.72 -11.65
N LYS A 159 21.89 -41.33 -12.50
CA LYS A 159 20.70 -42.10 -12.10
C LYS A 159 21.02 -42.98 -10.88
N PRO A 160 20.22 -42.94 -9.80
CA PRO A 160 20.43 -43.84 -8.67
C PRO A 160 20.34 -45.28 -9.18
N LYS A 161 21.46 -46.02 -9.11
CA LYS A 161 21.48 -47.44 -9.47
C LYS A 161 20.51 -48.16 -8.52
N PRO A 162 19.46 -48.83 -9.03
CA PRO A 162 18.62 -49.65 -8.19
C PRO A 162 19.48 -50.79 -7.64
N LYS A 163 19.61 -50.87 -6.31
CA LYS A 163 20.17 -52.05 -5.65
C LYS A 163 19.15 -53.18 -5.83
N LEU A 164 19.30 -53.97 -6.89
CA LEU A 164 18.63 -55.27 -7.00
C LEU A 164 19.15 -56.14 -5.84
N LYS A 165 18.36 -56.27 -4.78
CA LYS A 165 18.55 -57.32 -3.78
C LYS A 165 18.36 -58.64 -4.52
N GLY A 166 19.45 -59.40 -4.66
CA GLY A 166 19.44 -60.71 -5.28
C GLY A 166 18.40 -61.63 -4.64
N CYS A 167 17.72 -62.38 -5.50
CA CYS A 167 16.85 -63.50 -5.15
C CYS A 167 17.54 -64.41 -4.13
N PHE A 168 16.85 -64.70 -3.03
CA PHE A 168 17.04 -65.94 -2.31
C PHE A 168 16.24 -66.99 -3.07
N CYS A 169 16.93 -67.93 -3.72
CA CYS A 169 16.34 -69.15 -4.26
C CYS A 169 16.45 -70.26 -3.21
N ALA A 170 15.33 -70.98 -3.07
CA ALA A 170 15.11 -72.31 -2.48
C ALA A 170 15.53 -72.55 -1.01
#